data_AF-A0A6U0JH40-F1
#
_entry.id   AF-A0A6U0JH40-F1
#
_cell.length_a   1.000
_cell.length_b   1.000
_cell.length_c   1.000
_cell.angle_alpha   90.00
_cell.angle_beta   90.00
_cell.angle_gamma   90.00
#
_symmetry.space_group_name_H-M   'P 1'
#
loop_
_entity.id
_entity.type
_entity.pdbx_description
1 polymer ?
#
loop_
_entity_poly.entity_id
_entity_poly.type
_entity_poly.pdbx_seq_one_letter_code
_entity_poly.pdbx_strand_id
1 'polypeptide(L)'
;IVNEVTKLVKDALLDEDAAVRRTGCLAVGPLLSLVSRPLHLTADASPQKASSLSLPTLKEVRSAVLKRMRTGEEEEVHIALAIGLMAAMKNDKRIFFCKAGLPILDGALVLSVSPLCAVDVQKMFHGFLWLALAVGETDEDDERDGLGEYMKLAHGENGRIMMSLVSKTLSSIECVKGLQ
;
A
#
# COMPACT_ATOMS: atom_id res chain seq x y z
N ILE A 1 23.68 2.26 3.47
CA ILE A 1 22.60 3.19 3.88
C ILE A 1 21.24 2.52 3.81
N VAL A 2 20.78 2.05 2.64
CA VAL A 2 19.45 1.42 2.49
C VAL A 2 19.23 0.30 3.51
N ASN A 3 20.15 -0.67 3.65
CA ASN A 3 20.01 -1.77 4.62
C ASN A 3 19.82 -1.29 6.08
N GLU A 4 20.58 -0.28 6.51
CA GLU A 4 20.46 0.24 7.87
C GLU A 4 19.17 1.01 8.10
N VAL A 5 18.71 1.74 7.08
CA VAL A 5 17.41 2.42 7.13
C VAL A 5 16.27 1.38 7.13
N THR A 6 16.37 0.32 6.31
CA THR A 6 15.42 -0.79 6.30
C THR A 6 15.33 -1.45 7.68
N LYS A 7 16.48 -1.73 8.29
CA LYS A 7 16.56 -2.30 9.64
C LYS A 7 15.92 -1.37 10.66
N LEU A 8 16.26 -0.08 10.65
CA LEU A 8 15.69 0.91 11.56
C LEU A 8 14.16 0.99 11.46
N VAL A 9 13.63 1.04 10.23
CA VAL A 9 12.17 1.06 9.99
C VAL A 9 11.52 -0.23 10.47
N LYS A 10 12.14 -1.38 10.22
CA LYS A 10 11.65 -2.68 10.67
C LYS A 10 11.62 -2.78 12.21
N ASP A 11 12.67 -2.31 12.87
CA ASP A 11 12.75 -2.29 14.33
C ASP A 11 11.67 -1.36 14.91
N ALA A 12 11.50 -0.16 14.33
CA ALA A 12 10.44 0.77 14.74
C ALA A 12 9.02 0.18 14.56
N LEU A 13 8.75 -0.53 13.47
CA LEU A 13 7.46 -1.23 13.24
C LEU A 13 7.19 -2.34 14.28
N LEU A 14 8.22 -2.84 14.94
CA LEU A 14 8.13 -3.92 15.92
C LEU A 14 8.21 -3.44 17.36
N ASP A 15 8.36 -2.13 17.58
CA ASP A 15 8.51 -1.53 18.90
C ASP A 15 7.27 -1.72 19.79
N GLU A 16 7.48 -1.76 21.09
CA GLU A 16 6.41 -1.87 22.10
C GLU A 16 5.68 -0.52 22.29
N ASP A 17 6.37 0.59 22.03
CA ASP A 17 5.80 1.94 22.09
C ASP A 17 5.04 2.28 20.79
N ALA A 18 3.78 2.68 20.95
CA ALA A 18 2.89 3.01 19.85
C ALA A 18 3.36 4.19 18.99
N ALA A 19 3.95 5.21 19.61
CA ALA A 19 4.44 6.39 18.90
C ALA A 19 5.66 6.03 18.03
N VAL A 20 6.51 5.12 18.50
CA VAL A 20 7.62 4.57 17.70
C VAL A 20 7.08 3.74 16.53
N ARG A 21 6.10 2.87 16.77
CA ARG A 21 5.43 2.11 15.70
C ARG A 21 4.79 3.00 14.66
N ARG A 22 4.07 4.04 15.10
CA ARG A 22 3.45 5.04 14.23
C ARG A 22 4.49 5.71 13.32
N THR A 23 5.64 6.06 13.88
CA THR A 23 6.75 6.64 13.11
C THR A 23 7.31 5.63 12.10
N GLY A 24 7.49 4.37 12.50
CA GLY A 24 7.88 3.28 11.60
C GLY A 24 6.91 3.10 10.44
N CYS A 25 5.59 3.13 10.71
CA CYS A 25 4.53 3.05 9.73
C CYS A 25 4.61 4.18 8.68
N LEU A 26 4.79 5.43 9.11
CA LEU A 26 4.98 6.57 8.19
C LEU A 26 6.24 6.39 7.33
N ALA A 27 7.32 5.88 7.93
CA ALA A 27 8.61 5.72 7.26
C ALA A 27 8.64 4.62 6.19
N VAL A 28 7.67 3.68 6.17
CA VAL A 28 7.52 2.67 5.11
C VAL A 28 7.44 3.32 3.73
N GLY A 29 6.69 4.43 3.61
CA GLY A 29 6.49 5.13 2.34
C GLY A 29 7.78 5.66 1.73
N PRO A 30 8.51 6.54 2.45
CA PRO A 30 9.83 7.01 2.03
C PRO A 30 10.82 5.86 1.79
N LEU A 31 10.87 4.85 2.67
CA LEU A 31 11.78 3.71 2.50
C LEU A 31 11.57 3.01 1.16
N LEU A 32 10.32 2.64 0.86
CA LEU A 32 9.96 1.97 -0.39
C LEU A 32 10.08 2.90 -1.61
N SER A 33 9.78 4.19 -1.45
CA SER A 33 9.94 5.19 -2.51
C SER A 33 11.40 5.47 -2.87
N LEU A 34 12.31 5.46 -1.90
CA LEU A 34 13.74 5.72 -2.10
C LEU A 34 14.39 4.65 -2.98
N VAL A 35 13.99 3.40 -2.81
CA VAL A 35 14.52 2.26 -3.58
C VAL A 35 13.88 2.15 -4.96
N SER A 36 12.67 2.70 -5.16
CA SER A 36 12.02 2.76 -6.48
C SER A 36 12.52 3.91 -7.36
N ARG A 37 13.37 4.83 -6.86
CA ARG A 37 13.93 5.91 -7.69
C ARG A 37 14.99 5.36 -8.65
N PRO A 38 14.85 5.54 -9.98
CA PRO A 38 15.98 5.36 -10.88
C PRO A 38 17.05 6.39 -10.51
N LEU A 39 18.20 5.93 -10.03
CA LEU A 39 19.39 6.78 -9.97
C LEU A 39 19.74 7.14 -11.43
N HIS A 40 19.35 8.35 -11.85
CA HIS A 40 19.64 9.06 -13.09
C HIS A 40 20.29 8.29 -14.28
N LEU A 41 19.70 8.51 -15.48
CA LEU A 41 20.26 8.32 -16.84
C LEU A 41 20.11 6.93 -17.47
N THR A 42 18.91 6.62 -17.96
CA THR A 42 18.71 6.10 -19.33
C THR A 42 17.23 6.25 -19.66
N ALA A 43 16.91 6.73 -20.86
CA ALA A 43 15.55 6.96 -21.36
C ALA A 43 14.69 5.68 -21.53
N ASP A 44 15.20 4.52 -21.09
CA ASP A 44 14.60 3.19 -21.28
C ASP A 44 14.09 2.55 -19.97
N ALA A 45 13.74 3.35 -18.96
CA ALA A 45 13.24 2.82 -17.68
C ALA A 45 11.79 2.31 -17.81
N SER A 46 11.63 1.07 -18.28
CA SER A 46 10.35 0.35 -18.23
C SER A 46 9.83 0.25 -16.79
N PRO A 47 8.51 0.39 -16.54
CA PRO A 47 7.89 0.25 -15.21
C PRO A 47 8.25 -1.05 -14.48
N GLN A 48 8.55 -2.12 -15.22
CA GLN A 48 8.96 -3.41 -14.67
C GLN A 48 10.32 -3.38 -13.96
N LYS A 49 11.20 -2.42 -14.30
CA LYS A 49 12.55 -2.31 -13.72
C LYS A 49 12.54 -1.56 -12.38
N ALA A 50 11.66 -0.59 -12.19
CA ALA A 50 11.51 0.16 -10.94
C ALA A 50 10.95 -0.70 -9.79
N SER A 51 9.97 -1.58 -10.06
CA SER A 51 9.41 -2.48 -9.04
C SER A 51 10.39 -3.58 -8.59
N SER A 52 11.41 -3.89 -9.41
CA SER A 52 12.45 -4.87 -9.07
C SER A 52 13.41 -4.38 -7.97
N LEU A 53 13.63 -3.07 -7.86
CA LEU A 53 14.58 -2.47 -6.91
C LEU A 53 14.01 -2.36 -5.50
N SER A 54 12.69 -2.17 -5.38
CA SER A 54 11.99 -2.09 -4.10
C SER A 54 11.62 -3.46 -3.52
N LEU A 55 11.59 -4.51 -4.36
CA LEU A 55 11.18 -5.86 -3.98
C LEU A 55 11.98 -6.47 -2.81
N PRO A 56 13.33 -6.35 -2.73
CA PRO A 56 14.10 -6.87 -1.60
C PRO A 56 13.69 -6.18 -0.28
N THR A 57 13.62 -4.85 -0.30
CA THR A 57 13.21 -4.04 0.85
C THR A 57 11.78 -4.37 1.28
N LEU A 58 10.85 -4.48 0.32
CA LEU A 58 9.47 -4.86 0.59
C LEU A 58 9.38 -6.23 1.25
N LYS A 59 10.12 -7.24 0.73
CA LYS A 59 10.17 -8.58 1.34
C LYS A 59 10.68 -8.55 2.78
N GLU A 60 11.67 -7.71 3.06
CA GLU A 60 12.30 -7.59 4.37
C GLU A 60 11.39 -6.96 5.42
N VAL A 61 10.62 -5.93 5.05
CA VAL A 61 9.71 -5.23 5.98
C VAL A 61 8.30 -5.82 6.01
N ARG A 62 7.92 -6.65 5.03
CA ARG A 62 6.56 -7.20 4.86
C ARG A 62 5.97 -7.78 6.15
N SER A 63 6.71 -8.65 6.85
CA SER A 63 6.17 -9.30 8.05
C SER A 63 5.90 -8.30 9.18
N ALA A 64 6.73 -7.26 9.30
CA ALA A 64 6.54 -6.20 10.29
C ALA A 64 5.35 -5.31 9.93
N VAL A 65 5.21 -4.96 8.64
CA VAL A 65 4.02 -4.26 8.12
C VAL A 65 2.74 -5.04 8.41
N LEU A 66 2.69 -6.33 8.07
CA LEU A 66 1.50 -7.16 8.31
C LEU A 66 1.15 -7.31 9.80
N LYS A 67 2.15 -7.25 10.70
CA LYS A 67 1.90 -7.25 12.14
C LYS A 67 1.12 -5.99 12.58
N ARG A 68 1.33 -4.86 11.89
CA ARG A 68 0.62 -3.60 12.11
C ARG A 68 -0.73 -3.50 11.39
N MET A 69 -1.11 -4.51 10.61
CA MET A 69 -2.41 -4.56 9.95
C MET A 69 -3.43 -5.42 10.70
N ARG A 70 -3.18 -5.74 11.97
CA ARG A 70 -4.08 -6.54 12.80
C ARG A 70 -5.14 -5.64 13.41
N THR A 71 -6.38 -6.10 13.46
CA THR A 71 -7.53 -5.34 14.00
C THR A 71 -7.38 -4.89 15.46
N GLY A 72 -6.45 -5.46 16.23
CA GLY A 72 -6.17 -5.06 17.62
C GLY A 72 -5.06 -4.00 17.78
N GLU A 73 -4.56 -3.44 16.68
CA GLU A 73 -3.58 -2.33 16.72
C GLU A 73 -4.27 -0.98 16.97
N GLU A 74 -3.51 -0.02 17.49
CA GLU A 74 -3.98 1.33 17.76
C GLU A 74 -4.37 2.08 16.48
N GLU A 75 -5.45 2.87 16.56
CA GLU A 75 -5.99 3.63 15.43
C GLU A 75 -4.96 4.54 14.77
N GLU A 76 -4.19 5.29 15.56
CA GLU A 76 -3.16 6.19 15.01
C GLU A 76 -2.06 5.44 14.24
N VAL A 77 -1.73 4.21 14.66
CA VAL A 77 -0.73 3.36 14.00
C VAL A 77 -1.28 2.84 12.68
N HIS A 78 -2.56 2.46 12.62
CA HIS A 78 -3.24 2.09 11.38
C HIS A 78 -3.32 3.24 10.39
N ILE A 79 -3.74 4.43 10.85
CA ILE A 79 -3.81 5.64 10.01
C ILE A 79 -2.43 5.98 9.45
N ALA A 80 -1.40 5.99 10.31
CA ALA A 80 -0.02 6.20 9.90
C ALA A 80 0.46 5.18 8.87
N LEU A 81 0.06 3.91 9.02
CA LEU A 81 0.41 2.86 8.08
C LEU A 81 -0.23 3.09 6.72
N ALA A 82 -1.52 3.40 6.68
CA ALA A 82 -2.20 3.73 5.44
C ALA A 82 -1.52 4.92 4.72
N ILE A 83 -1.14 5.97 5.46
CA ILE A 83 -0.39 7.11 4.92
C ILE A 83 0.97 6.68 4.35
N GLY A 84 1.73 5.87 5.08
CA GLY A 84 3.01 5.34 4.62
C GLY A 84 2.87 4.50 3.35
N LEU A 85 1.89 3.61 3.29
CA LEU A 85 1.62 2.78 2.11
C LEU A 85 1.19 3.61 0.91
N MET A 86 0.33 4.63 1.10
CA MET A 86 -0.02 5.59 0.03
C MET A 86 1.20 6.36 -0.46
N ALA A 87 2.07 6.81 0.45
CA ALA A 87 3.30 7.52 0.08
C ALA A 87 4.27 6.63 -0.70
N ALA A 88 4.32 5.31 -0.46
CA ALA A 88 5.14 4.36 -1.21
C ALA A 88 4.80 4.35 -2.71
N MET A 89 3.53 4.59 -3.06
CA MET A 89 3.04 4.52 -4.44
C MET A 89 3.32 5.78 -5.26
N LYS A 90 3.93 6.83 -4.68
CA LYS A 90 4.24 8.08 -5.39
C LYS A 90 5.19 7.89 -6.56
N ASN A 91 6.19 7.00 -6.43
CA ASN A 91 7.19 6.75 -7.48
C ASN A 91 6.92 5.46 -8.26
N ASP A 92 6.24 4.49 -7.65
CA ASP A 92 5.89 3.21 -8.27
C ASP A 92 4.47 2.84 -7.85
N LYS A 93 3.49 3.19 -8.69
CA LYS A 93 2.07 2.87 -8.46
C LYS A 93 1.81 1.36 -8.37
N ARG A 94 2.72 0.52 -8.85
CA ARG A 94 2.54 -0.94 -8.94
C ARG A 94 3.34 -1.73 -7.90
N ILE A 95 3.97 -1.05 -6.95
CA ILE A 95 4.87 -1.64 -5.95
C ILE A 95 4.26 -2.82 -5.18
N PHE A 96 2.93 -2.83 -4.99
CA PHE A 96 2.23 -3.89 -4.26
C PHE A 96 1.70 -5.03 -5.14
N PHE A 97 1.73 -4.93 -6.47
CA PHE A 97 1.28 -5.98 -7.41
C PHE A 97 2.36 -7.04 -7.63
N CYS A 98 2.83 -7.62 -6.53
CA CYS A 98 3.78 -8.71 -6.53
C CYS A 98 3.46 -9.70 -5.40
N LYS A 99 4.06 -10.89 -5.43
CA LYS A 99 3.86 -11.92 -4.38
C LYS A 99 4.19 -11.42 -2.95
N ALA A 100 5.06 -10.42 -2.83
CA ALA A 100 5.40 -9.82 -1.53
C ALA A 100 4.40 -8.74 -1.10
N GLY A 101 3.84 -7.99 -2.05
CA GLY A 101 2.90 -6.89 -1.80
C GLY A 101 1.44 -7.32 -1.70
N LEU A 102 1.04 -8.41 -2.37
CA LEU A 102 -0.36 -8.87 -2.37
C LEU A 102 -0.92 -9.10 -0.95
N PRO A 103 -0.19 -9.71 0.01
CA PRO A 103 -0.68 -9.83 1.38
C PRO A 103 -0.96 -8.49 2.08
N ILE A 104 -0.29 -7.41 1.67
CA ILE A 104 -0.53 -6.05 2.18
C ILE A 104 -1.85 -5.51 1.60
N LEU A 105 -2.13 -5.76 0.32
CA LEU A 105 -3.43 -5.43 -0.27
C LEU A 105 -4.56 -6.23 0.39
N ASP A 106 -4.37 -7.52 0.63
CA ASP A 106 -5.32 -8.37 1.36
C ASP A 106 -5.55 -7.86 2.80
N GLY A 107 -4.48 -7.51 3.51
CA GLY A 107 -4.58 -6.93 4.84
C GLY A 107 -5.35 -5.61 4.84
N ALA A 108 -5.12 -4.75 3.84
CA ALA A 108 -5.83 -3.49 3.69
C ALA A 108 -7.32 -3.72 3.40
N LEU A 109 -7.63 -4.70 2.55
CA LEU A 109 -9.01 -5.11 2.28
C LEU A 109 -9.72 -5.51 3.59
N VAL A 110 -9.09 -6.35 4.40
CA VAL A 110 -9.65 -6.78 5.69
C VAL A 110 -9.91 -5.58 6.61
N LEU A 111 -8.94 -4.69 6.80
CA LEU A 111 -9.10 -3.50 7.65
C LEU A 111 -10.18 -2.56 7.11
N SER A 112 -10.30 -2.44 5.80
CA SER A 112 -11.25 -1.54 5.14
C SER A 112 -12.71 -1.98 5.26
N VAL A 113 -12.98 -3.26 5.57
CA VAL A 113 -14.34 -3.80 5.72
C VAL A 113 -14.62 -4.35 7.11
N SER A 114 -13.61 -4.40 7.99
CA SER A 114 -13.75 -5.00 9.31
C SER A 114 -14.58 -4.11 10.24
N PRO A 115 -15.67 -4.62 10.84
CA PRO A 115 -16.49 -3.85 11.79
C PRO A 115 -15.74 -3.55 13.10
N LEU A 116 -14.59 -4.19 13.34
CA LEU A 116 -13.74 -3.95 14.50
C LEU A 116 -12.82 -2.72 14.32
N CYS A 117 -12.69 -2.20 13.10
CA CYS A 117 -11.87 -1.03 12.83
C CYS A 117 -12.69 0.25 12.98
N ALA A 118 -12.07 1.30 13.51
CA ALA A 118 -12.64 2.64 13.52
C ALA A 118 -12.97 3.10 12.09
N VAL A 119 -14.01 3.93 11.95
CA VAL A 119 -14.47 4.42 10.64
C VAL A 119 -13.35 5.18 9.91
N ASP A 120 -12.53 5.94 10.63
CA ASP A 120 -11.44 6.68 10.01
C ASP A 120 -10.30 5.78 9.54
N VAL A 121 -10.01 4.68 10.27
CA VAL A 121 -9.12 3.61 9.79
C VAL A 121 -9.64 3.01 8.49
N GLN A 122 -10.94 2.64 8.44
CA GLN A 122 -11.54 2.07 7.23
C GLN A 122 -11.41 3.01 6.03
N LYS A 123 -11.75 4.31 6.21
CA LYS A 123 -11.63 5.34 5.16
C LYS A 123 -10.19 5.51 4.66
N MET A 124 -9.21 5.48 5.57
CA MET A 124 -7.81 5.59 5.19
C MET A 124 -7.35 4.40 4.34
N PHE A 125 -7.80 3.19 4.68
CA PHE A 125 -7.53 2.02 3.84
C PHE A 125 -8.37 1.99 2.56
N HIS A 126 -9.57 2.59 2.52
CA HIS A 126 -10.27 2.83 1.26
C HIS A 126 -9.45 3.73 0.34
N GLY A 127 -8.89 4.83 0.84
CA GLY A 127 -8.01 5.71 0.07
C GLY A 127 -6.77 4.99 -0.47
N PHE A 128 -6.13 4.16 0.36
CA PHE A 128 -5.01 3.34 -0.07
C PHE A 128 -5.39 2.36 -1.19
N LEU A 129 -6.50 1.62 -1.02
CA LEU A 129 -6.97 0.66 -2.03
C LEU A 129 -7.42 1.35 -3.32
N TRP A 130 -8.09 2.50 -3.22
CA TRP A 130 -8.49 3.30 -4.37
C TRP A 130 -7.29 3.68 -5.23
N LEU A 131 -6.21 4.17 -4.60
CA LEU A 131 -4.96 4.50 -5.27
C LEU A 131 -4.26 3.27 -5.87
N ALA A 132 -4.17 2.19 -5.09
CA ALA A 132 -3.48 0.97 -5.53
C ALA A 132 -4.18 0.32 -6.74
N LEU A 133 -5.51 0.27 -6.72
CA LEU A 133 -6.32 -0.39 -7.75
C LEU A 133 -6.61 0.51 -8.96
N ALA A 134 -6.18 1.77 -8.93
CA ALA A 134 -6.46 2.78 -9.94
C ALA A 134 -7.98 2.95 -10.21
N VAL A 135 -8.81 2.84 -9.16
CA VAL A 135 -10.27 2.95 -9.29
C VAL A 135 -10.62 4.39 -9.69
N GLY A 136 -11.19 4.60 -10.87
CA GLY A 136 -11.59 5.94 -11.33
C GLY A 136 -10.52 6.72 -12.11
N GLU A 137 -9.33 6.15 -12.35
CA GLU A 137 -8.42 6.61 -13.42
C GLU A 137 -8.95 6.03 -14.75
N THR A 138 -9.83 6.75 -15.44
CA THR A 138 -10.37 6.39 -16.79
C THR A 138 -9.74 7.25 -17.89
N ASP A 139 -8.46 7.58 -17.78
CA ASP A 139 -7.77 8.23 -18.90
C ASP A 139 -7.52 7.17 -19.98
N GLU A 140 -8.01 7.45 -21.19
CA GLU A 140 -8.07 6.53 -22.34
C GLU A 140 -6.69 6.01 -22.81
N ASP A 141 -5.60 6.53 -22.24
CA ASP A 141 -4.21 6.19 -22.56
C ASP A 141 -3.48 5.35 -21.48
N ASP A 142 -4.09 5.09 -20.32
CA ASP A 142 -3.45 4.31 -19.24
C ASP A 142 -4.00 2.87 -19.21
N GLU A 143 -3.17 1.90 -19.62
CA GLU A 143 -3.39 0.45 -19.44
C GLU A 143 -3.42 0.01 -17.95
N ARG A 144 -3.78 0.89 -17.02
CA ARG A 144 -3.74 0.67 -15.57
C ARG A 144 -5.00 -0.04 -15.08
N ASP A 145 -5.13 -1.30 -15.46
CA ASP A 145 -6.13 -2.20 -14.88
C ASP A 145 -5.64 -2.79 -13.54
N GLY A 146 -5.44 -1.93 -12.52
CA GLY A 146 -4.98 -2.34 -11.19
C GLY A 146 -5.97 -3.30 -10.52
N LEU A 147 -7.27 -3.05 -10.66
CA LEU A 147 -8.31 -3.97 -10.21
C LEU A 147 -8.23 -5.33 -10.91
N GLY A 148 -8.16 -5.38 -12.24
CA GLY A 148 -8.06 -6.64 -12.96
C GLY A 148 -6.76 -7.39 -12.68
N GLU A 149 -5.65 -6.69 -12.44
CA GLU A 149 -4.42 -7.31 -11.95
C GLU A 149 -4.55 -7.90 -10.55
N TYR A 150 -5.17 -7.16 -9.62
CA TYR A 150 -5.49 -7.70 -8.31
C TYR A 150 -6.36 -8.95 -8.46
N MET A 151 -7.39 -8.93 -9.31
CA MET A 151 -8.30 -10.07 -9.52
C MET A 151 -7.62 -11.28 -10.17
N LYS A 152 -6.57 -11.08 -11.00
CA LYS A 152 -5.75 -12.17 -11.54
C LYS A 152 -4.90 -12.84 -10.45
N LEU A 153 -4.45 -12.06 -9.47
CA LEU A 153 -3.57 -12.50 -8.38
C LEU A 153 -4.34 -13.01 -7.15
N ALA A 154 -5.49 -12.41 -6.87
CA ALA A 154 -6.36 -12.74 -5.76
C ALA A 154 -7.29 -13.90 -6.16
N HIS A 155 -7.30 -14.95 -5.34
CA HIS A 155 -8.17 -16.11 -5.56
C HIS A 155 -9.26 -16.17 -4.49
N GLY A 156 -10.41 -16.74 -4.84
CA GLY A 156 -11.46 -17.07 -3.89
C GLY A 156 -12.21 -15.85 -3.33
N GLU A 157 -12.27 -15.74 -2.00
CA GLU A 157 -13.17 -14.84 -1.28
C GLU A 157 -12.70 -13.38 -1.32
N ASN A 158 -11.40 -13.12 -1.23
CA ASN A 158 -10.83 -11.76 -1.26
C ASN A 158 -11.17 -11.02 -2.56
N GLY A 159 -11.19 -11.72 -3.70
CA GLY A 159 -11.59 -11.13 -4.98
C GLY A 159 -13.07 -10.69 -4.96
N ARG A 160 -13.96 -11.50 -4.38
CA ARG A 160 -15.39 -11.15 -4.28
C ARG A 160 -15.62 -9.96 -3.35
N ILE A 161 -14.93 -9.93 -2.21
CA ILE A 161 -15.02 -8.82 -1.25
C ILE A 161 -14.48 -7.54 -1.90
N MET A 162 -13.32 -7.60 -2.58
CA MET A 162 -12.74 -6.46 -3.28
C MET A 162 -13.69 -5.91 -4.34
N MET A 163 -14.27 -6.77 -5.18
CA MET A 163 -15.26 -6.34 -6.18
C MET A 163 -16.49 -5.67 -5.54
N SER A 164 -17.01 -6.24 -4.44
CA SER A 164 -18.12 -5.61 -3.71
C SER A 164 -17.72 -4.25 -3.14
N LEU A 165 -16.51 -4.13 -2.58
CA LEU A 165 -16.00 -2.89 -1.99
C LEU A 165 -15.81 -1.82 -3.07
N VAL A 166 -15.24 -2.17 -4.22
CA VAL A 166 -15.09 -1.25 -5.35
C VAL A 166 -16.46 -0.73 -5.80
N SER A 167 -17.38 -1.63 -6.13
CA SER A 167 -18.68 -1.26 -6.69
C SER A 167 -19.55 -0.43 -5.74
N LYS A 168 -19.44 -0.65 -4.42
CA LYS A 168 -20.30 0.02 -3.43
C LYS A 168 -19.66 1.25 -2.79
N THR A 169 -18.33 1.32 -2.74
CA THR A 169 -17.62 2.30 -1.93
C THR A 169 -16.51 2.98 -2.73
N LEU A 170 -15.56 2.26 -3.30
CA LEU A 170 -14.39 2.94 -3.90
C LEU A 170 -14.77 3.74 -5.15
N SER A 171 -15.70 3.24 -5.98
CA SER A 171 -16.15 3.95 -7.18
C SER A 171 -16.94 5.23 -6.88
N SER A 172 -17.45 5.42 -5.66
CA SER A 172 -18.16 6.63 -5.24
C SER A 172 -17.26 7.64 -4.52
N ILE A 173 -15.96 7.35 -4.37
CA ILE A 173 -14.97 8.30 -3.85
C ILE A 173 -14.69 9.34 -4.95
N GLU A 174 -15.58 10.33 -5.08
CA GLU A 174 -15.45 11.44 -6.05
C GLU A 174 -14.34 12.44 -5.68
N CYS A 175 -13.83 12.39 -4.44
CA CYS A 175 -13.09 13.50 -3.82
C CYS A 175 -11.56 13.51 -4.03
N VAL A 176 -10.97 12.54 -4.75
CA VAL A 176 -9.51 12.51 -5.00
C VAL A 176 -9.13 13.04 -6.39
N LYS A 177 -10.06 13.64 -7.14
CA LYS A 177 -9.72 14.41 -8.35
C LYS A 177 -9.13 15.79 -8.06
N GLY A 178 -9.20 16.28 -6.81
CA GLY A 178 -8.74 17.61 -6.41
C GLY A 178 -7.40 17.67 -5.66
N LEU A 179 -6.68 16.55 -5.56
CA LEU A 179 -5.38 16.45 -4.86
C LEU A 179 -4.22 16.07 -5.80
N GLN A 180 -4.47 16.04 -7.11
CA GLN A 180 -3.43 15.93 -8.13
C GLN A 180 -2.83 17.30 -8.46
#